data_AF-A0A914GD74-F1
#
_entry.id   AF-A0A914GD74-F1
#
_cell.length_a   1.000
_cell.length_b   1.000
_cell.length_c   1.000
_cell.angle_alpha   90.00
_cell.angle_beta   90.00
_cell.angle_gamma   90.00
#
_symmetry.space_group_name_H-M   'P 1'
#
loop_
_entity.id
_entity.type
_entity.pdbx_description
1 polymer ?
#
loop_
_entity_poly.entity_id
_entity_poly.type
_entity_poly.pdbx_seq_one_letter_code
_entity_poly.pdbx_strand_id
1 'polypeptide(L)'
;MITIGDGGKVFFGTTDQQVRVKALERMSAKYGIGFSQEDYDHFKLMENFGVPMSKLKGLLALDGSKRTEKGVQTGIPIDSTENTSNELYYWVQNARLAAEEVNKEKESSDKNFVHPGPLKIAIKADAN
;
A
#
# COMPACT_ATOMS: atom_id res chain seq x y z
N MET A 1 -1.69 -3.84 -7.04
CA MET A 1 -1.45 -5.27 -7.16
C MET A 1 -1.62 -5.88 -5.78
N ILE A 2 -2.35 -6.98 -5.71
CA ILE A 2 -2.45 -7.84 -4.54
C ILE A 2 -1.72 -9.12 -4.91
N THR A 3 -0.76 -9.51 -4.09
CA THR A 3 -0.03 -10.76 -4.25
C THR A 3 -0.37 -11.70 -3.11
N ILE A 4 -0.68 -12.94 -3.42
CA ILE A 4 -0.87 -14.01 -2.45
C ILE A 4 0.40 -14.87 -2.48
N GLY A 5 1.16 -14.85 -1.39
CA GLY A 5 2.35 -15.69 -1.22
C GLY A 5 2.07 -16.93 -0.36
N ASP A 6 3.14 -17.65 -0.02
CA ASP A 6 3.08 -18.90 0.72
C ASP A 6 2.32 -18.77 2.05
N GLY A 7 1.50 -19.78 2.34
CA GLY A 7 0.67 -19.82 3.54
C GLY A 7 -0.48 -18.81 3.54
N GLY A 8 -0.87 -18.31 2.35
CA GLY A 8 -2.00 -17.39 2.20
C GLY A 8 -1.70 -15.95 2.60
N LYS A 9 -0.42 -15.59 2.73
CA LYS A 9 -0.01 -14.24 3.12
C LYS A 9 -0.31 -13.26 2.01
N VAL A 10 -1.00 -12.18 2.35
CA VAL A 10 -1.37 -11.14 1.40
C VAL A 10 -0.36 -9.99 1.42
N PHE A 11 0.03 -9.56 0.24
CA PHE A 11 0.88 -8.40 0.00
C PHE A 11 0.13 -7.40 -0.88
N PHE A 12 0.39 -6.11 -0.66
CA PHE A 12 -0.22 -5.03 -1.42
C PHE A 12 0.86 -4.09 -1.97
N GLY A 13 0.60 -3.53 -3.15
CA GLY A 13 1.46 -2.53 -3.78
C GLY A 13 0.75 -1.76 -4.89
N THR A 14 1.24 -0.57 -5.23
CA THR A 14 0.79 0.22 -6.39
C THR A 14 1.99 0.61 -7.25
N THR A 15 1.79 0.84 -8.55
CA THR A 15 2.89 1.23 -9.45
C THR A 15 3.28 2.69 -9.30
N ASP A 16 2.31 3.59 -9.09
CA ASP A 16 2.57 5.01 -8.90
C ASP A 16 3.00 5.31 -7.45
N GLN A 17 4.18 5.91 -7.31
CA GLN A 17 4.78 6.27 -6.02
C GLN A 17 3.97 7.32 -5.24
N GLN A 18 3.36 8.30 -5.92
CA GLN A 18 2.53 9.31 -5.26
C GLN A 18 1.25 8.68 -4.72
N VAL A 19 0.69 7.72 -5.45
CA VAL A 19 -0.47 6.94 -4.99
C VAL A 19 -0.11 6.14 -3.74
N ARG A 20 1.10 5.56 -3.64
CA ARG A 20 1.55 4.86 -2.42
C ARG A 20 1.53 5.78 -1.21
N VAL A 21 2.16 6.96 -1.33
CA VAL A 21 2.27 7.92 -0.23
C VAL A 21 0.90 8.40 0.22
N LYS A 22 0.06 8.88 -0.71
CA LYS A 22 -1.30 9.34 -0.38
C LYS A 22 -2.19 8.22 0.18
N ALA A 23 -2.02 6.98 -0.28
CA ALA A 23 -2.72 5.84 0.31
C ALA A 23 -2.28 5.61 1.76
N LEU A 24 -0.98 5.68 2.06
CA LEU A 24 -0.46 5.57 3.43
C LEU A 24 -0.94 6.72 4.32
N GLU A 25 -0.99 7.96 3.83
CA GLU A 25 -1.54 9.11 4.57
C GLU A 25 -3.00 8.87 4.98
N ARG A 26 -3.82 8.36 4.05
CA ARG A 26 -5.21 8.01 4.31
C ARG A 26 -5.35 6.86 5.31
N MET A 27 -4.51 5.84 5.20
CA MET A 27 -4.47 4.73 6.15
C MET A 27 -3.98 5.17 7.54
N SER A 28 -2.93 5.99 7.60
CA SER A 28 -2.41 6.64 8.80
C SER A 28 -3.52 7.37 9.56
N ALA A 29 -4.27 8.23 8.86
CA ALA A 29 -5.41 8.96 9.43
C ALA A 29 -6.52 8.02 9.93
N LYS A 30 -6.86 6.97 9.17
CA LYS A 30 -7.90 6.01 9.55
C LYS A 30 -7.54 5.21 10.79
N TYR A 31 -6.29 4.78 10.91
CA TYR A 31 -5.82 3.91 11.99
C TYR A 31 -5.23 4.69 13.18
N GLY A 32 -5.09 6.02 13.05
CA GLY A 32 -4.50 6.88 14.08
C GLY A 32 -3.01 6.61 14.31
N ILE A 33 -2.29 6.17 13.27
CA ILE A 33 -0.86 5.80 13.36
C ILE A 33 -0.03 6.87 12.65
N GLY A 34 0.75 7.64 13.41
CA GLY A 34 1.63 8.67 12.86
C GLY A 34 2.93 8.12 12.24
N PHE A 35 3.24 8.60 11.04
CA PHE A 35 4.48 8.35 10.30
C PHE A 35 5.29 9.64 10.17
N SER A 36 6.62 9.54 10.21
CA SER A 36 7.53 10.67 9.93
C SER A 36 7.65 10.91 8.42
N GLN A 37 8.27 12.02 8.02
CA GLN A 37 8.59 12.25 6.61
C GLN A 37 9.49 11.15 6.05
N GLU A 38 10.47 10.69 6.84
CA GLU A 38 11.36 9.58 6.48
C GLU A 38 10.60 8.26 6.27
N ASP A 39 9.59 7.99 7.11
CA ASP A 39 8.71 6.83 6.93
C ASP A 39 7.99 6.88 5.57
N TYR A 40 7.46 8.05 5.18
CA TYR A 40 6.82 8.24 3.88
C TYR A 40 7.80 8.08 2.72
N ASP A 41 9.02 8.61 2.85
CA ASP A 41 10.05 8.49 1.82
C ASP A 41 10.50 7.03 1.64
N HIS A 42 10.64 6.28 2.73
CA HIS A 42 10.91 4.84 2.68
C HIS A 42 9.75 4.05 2.07
N PHE A 43 8.50 4.40 2.41
CA PHE A 43 7.32 3.73 1.88
C PHE A 43 7.12 4.01 0.39
N LYS A 44 7.42 5.22 -0.06
CA LYS A 44 7.37 5.63 -1.47
C LYS A 44 8.15 4.67 -2.37
N LEU A 45 9.32 4.22 -1.91
CA LEU A 45 10.22 3.32 -2.65
C LEU A 45 9.82 1.85 -2.55
N MET A 46 8.91 1.48 -1.65
CA MET A 46 8.52 0.10 -1.40
C MET A 46 7.44 -0.35 -2.39
N GLU A 47 7.81 -1.25 -3.31
CA GLU A 47 6.91 -1.71 -4.38
C GLU A 47 5.77 -2.58 -3.89
N ASN A 48 6.03 -3.40 -2.87
CA ASN A 48 5.04 -4.20 -2.18
C ASN A 48 5.37 -4.30 -0.68
N PHE A 49 4.35 -4.54 0.13
CA PHE A 49 4.51 -4.83 1.55
C PHE A 49 3.39 -5.76 2.02
N GLY A 50 3.67 -6.51 3.09
CA GLY A 50 2.81 -7.53 3.66
C GLY A 50 2.91 -7.54 5.18
N VAL A 51 2.51 -6.47 5.85
CA VAL A 51 2.48 -6.40 7.32
C VAL A 51 1.22 -5.65 7.78
N PRO A 52 0.75 -5.91 9.02
CA PRO A 52 -0.29 -5.09 9.62
C PRO A 52 0.13 -3.62 9.76
N MET A 53 -0.82 -2.69 9.73
CA MET A 53 -0.60 -1.26 9.93
C MET A 53 0.20 -0.96 11.20
N SER A 54 -0.08 -1.68 12.29
CA SER A 54 0.64 -1.55 13.56
C SER A 54 2.13 -1.96 13.50
N LYS A 55 2.52 -2.76 12.50
CA LYS A 55 3.90 -3.24 12.28
C LYS A 55 4.60 -2.51 11.15
N LEU A 56 3.88 -1.71 10.36
CA LEU A 56 4.41 -1.02 9.19
C LEU A 56 5.58 -0.09 9.54
N LYS A 57 5.48 0.65 10.64
CA LYS A 57 6.58 1.52 11.10
C LYS A 57 7.86 0.74 11.41
N GLY A 58 7.72 -0.44 12.02
CA GLY A 58 8.84 -1.33 12.28
C GLY A 58 9.47 -1.85 10.99
N LEU A 59 8.66 -2.16 9.97
CA LEU A 59 9.15 -2.55 8.65
C LEU A 59 9.94 -1.42 7.97
N LEU A 60 9.45 -0.18 8.06
CA LEU A 60 10.09 1.01 7.48
C LEU A 60 11.43 1.37 8.14
N ALA A 61 11.61 1.00 9.41
CA ALA A 61 12.88 1.17 10.12
C ALA A 61 13.96 0.13 9.75
N LEU A 62 13.59 -0.96 9.06
CA LEU A 62 14.54 -1.98 8.63
C LEU A 62 15.24 -1.59 7.33
N ASP A 63 16.46 -2.10 7.14
CA ASP A 63 17.17 -2.03 5.86
C ASP A 63 16.46 -2.85 4.77
N GLY A 64 16.64 -2.47 3.50
CA GLY A 64 15.95 -3.11 2.36
C GLY A 64 16.10 -4.63 2.29
N SER A 65 17.29 -5.17 2.60
CA SER A 65 17.53 -6.62 2.65
C SER A 65 16.73 -7.29 3.78
N LYS A 66 16.75 -6.71 4.98
CA LYS A 66 16.01 -7.21 6.16
C LYS A 66 14.50 -7.21 5.95
N ARG A 67 13.96 -6.25 5.19
CA ARG A 67 12.51 -6.19 4.86
C ARG A 67 12.03 -7.41 4.06
N THR A 68 12.93 -8.06 3.33
CA THR A 68 12.62 -9.24 2.49
C THR A 68 12.91 -10.58 3.18
N GLU A 69 13.46 -10.55 4.40
CA GLU A 69 13.76 -11.77 5.14
C GLU A 69 12.49 -12.57 5.49
N LYS A 70 12.62 -13.90 5.42
CA LYS A 70 11.51 -14.81 5.69
C LYS A 70 10.99 -14.60 7.12
N GLY A 71 9.71 -14.29 7.23
CA GLY A 71 9.03 -14.10 8.52
C GLY A 71 8.87 -12.65 8.95
N VAL A 72 9.55 -11.70 8.31
CA VAL A 72 9.38 -10.25 8.60
C VAL A 72 8.02 -9.76 8.09
N GLN A 73 7.67 -10.12 6.85
CA GLN A 73 6.38 -9.82 6.27
C GLN A 73 5.40 -10.97 6.56
N THR A 74 4.48 -10.71 7.47
CA THR A 74 3.51 -11.68 8.01
C THR A 74 2.22 -11.75 7.20
N GLY A 75 2.03 -10.83 6.26
CA GLY A 75 0.82 -10.63 5.48
C GLY A 75 -0.01 -9.45 6.00
N ILE A 76 -0.76 -8.81 5.11
CA ILE A 76 -1.79 -7.85 5.47
C ILE A 76 -2.99 -8.61 6.03
N PRO A 77 -3.51 -8.23 7.20
CA PRO A 77 -4.72 -8.81 7.76
C PRO A 77 -5.91 -8.71 6.79
N ILE A 78 -6.58 -9.86 6.61
CA ILE A 78 -7.87 -9.95 5.95
C ILE A 78 -8.88 -10.49 6.96
N ASP A 79 -10.04 -9.87 7.00
CA ASP A 79 -11.19 -10.36 7.76
C ASP A 79 -12.42 -10.40 6.83
N SER A 80 -13.39 -11.23 7.20
CA SER A 80 -14.68 -11.37 6.53
C SER A 80 -15.64 -10.19 6.79
N THR A 81 -15.33 -9.34 7.76
CA THR A 81 -16.17 -8.17 8.12
C THR A 81 -15.52 -6.86 7.68
N GLU A 82 -16.30 -5.77 7.62
CA GLU A 82 -15.78 -4.43 7.28
C GLU A 82 -15.22 -3.66 8.50
N ASN A 83 -14.85 -4.37 9.58
CA ASN A 83 -14.25 -3.75 10.75
C ASN A 83 -12.78 -3.36 10.48
N THR A 84 -12.13 -2.68 11.43
CA THR A 84 -10.74 -2.20 11.29
C THR A 84 -9.70 -3.31 11.11
N SER A 85 -10.04 -4.57 11.40
CA SER A 85 -9.15 -5.72 11.17
C SER A 85 -9.05 -6.14 9.69
N ASN A 86 -9.98 -5.69 8.84
CA ASN A 86 -9.89 -5.89 7.39
C ASN A 86 -9.02 -4.81 6.73
N GLU A 87 -7.72 -4.85 7.01
CA GLU A 87 -6.79 -3.83 6.53
C GLU A 87 -6.65 -3.84 5.01
N LEU A 88 -6.73 -5.02 4.36
CA LEU A 88 -6.64 -5.12 2.91
C LEU A 88 -7.77 -4.35 2.20
N TYR A 89 -9.01 -4.46 2.71
CA TYR A 89 -10.15 -3.72 2.16
C TYR A 89 -9.87 -2.22 2.13
N TYR A 90 -9.39 -1.69 3.25
CA TYR A 90 -9.09 -0.26 3.37
C TYR A 90 -7.87 0.16 2.56
N TRP A 91 -6.86 -0.70 2.42
CA TRP A 91 -5.74 -0.45 1.52
C TRP A 91 -6.19 -0.29 0.07
N VAL A 92 -7.05 -1.20 -0.42
CA VAL A 92 -7.58 -1.15 -1.77
C VAL A 92 -8.46 0.09 -1.97
N GLN A 93 -9.36 0.38 -1.02
CA GLN A 93 -10.24 1.54 -1.08
C GLN A 93 -9.44 2.85 -1.11
N ASN A 94 -8.51 3.03 -0.17
CA ASN A 94 -7.71 4.25 -0.06
C ASN A 94 -6.75 4.43 -1.23
N ALA A 95 -6.20 3.34 -1.78
CA ALA A 95 -5.39 3.42 -2.99
C ALA A 95 -6.18 3.88 -4.21
N ARG A 96 -7.45 3.45 -4.37
CA ARG A 96 -8.32 3.93 -5.46
C ARG A 96 -8.62 5.43 -5.32
N LEU A 97 -8.91 5.88 -4.09
CA LEU A 97 -9.15 7.31 -3.81
C LEU A 97 -7.87 8.14 -4.04
N ALA A 98 -6.72 7.64 -3.58
CA ALA A 98 -5.43 8.28 -3.80
C ALA A 98 -5.07 8.36 -5.30
N ALA A 99 -5.34 7.32 -6.07
CA ALA A 99 -5.09 7.33 -7.52
C ALA A 99 -5.96 8.36 -8.26
N GLU A 100 -7.23 8.46 -7.90
CA GLU A 100 -8.13 9.47 -8.45
C GLU A 100 -7.65 10.89 -8.13
N GLU A 101 -7.19 11.12 -6.89
CA GLU A 101 -6.63 12.40 -6.46
C GLU A 101 -5.36 12.75 -7.24
N VAL A 102 -4.40 11.83 -7.33
CA VAL A 102 -3.15 12.02 -8.09
C VAL A 102 -3.44 12.30 -9.57
N ASN A 103 -4.42 11.60 -10.17
CA ASN A 103 -4.76 11.83 -11.56
C ASN A 103 -5.35 13.22 -11.77
N LYS A 104 -6.24 13.70 -10.89
CA LYS A 104 -6.80 15.07 -10.95
C LYS A 104 -5.70 16.13 -10.81
N GLU A 105 -4.76 15.92 -9.90
CA GLU A 105 -3.61 16.82 -9.75
C GLU A 105 -2.78 16.88 -11.04
N LYS A 106 -2.53 15.74 -11.68
CA LYS A 106 -1.82 15.67 -12.97
C LYS A 106 -2.61 16.31 -14.11
N GLU A 107 -3.92 16.08 -14.21
CA GLU A 107 -4.79 16.75 -15.19
C GLU A 107 -4.73 18.28 -15.07
N SER A 108 -4.71 18.79 -13.84
CA SER A 108 -4.64 20.23 -13.60
C SER A 108 -3.26 20.84 -13.90
N SER A 109 -2.19 20.04 -13.78
CA SER A 109 -0.80 20.50 -13.88
C SER A 109 -0.17 20.27 -15.26
N ASP A 110 -0.59 19.23 -15.98
CA ASP A 110 -0.05 18.82 -17.27
C ASP A 110 -1.17 18.74 -18.32
N LYS A 111 -1.15 19.68 -19.28
CA LYS A 111 -2.14 19.78 -20.36
C LYS A 111 -2.11 18.58 -21.33
N ASN A 112 -1.03 17.80 -21.33
CA ASN A 112 -0.86 16.61 -22.16
C ASN A 112 -1.17 15.32 -21.39
N PHE A 113 -1.54 15.42 -20.10
CA PHE A 113 -1.88 14.25 -19.32
C PHE A 113 -3.19 13.62 -19.84
N VAL A 114 -3.13 12.32 -20.10
CA VAL A 114 -4.29 11.51 -20.46
C VAL A 114 -4.67 10.66 -19.26
N HIS A 115 -5.88 10.87 -18.74
CA HIS A 115 -6.38 10.12 -17.59
C HIS A 115 -6.34 8.61 -17.88
N PRO A 116 -5.62 7.80 -17.10
CA PRO A 116 -5.42 6.37 -17.38
C PRO A 116 -6.66 5.50 -17.08
N GLY A 117 -7.75 6.13 -16.62
CA GLY A 117 -8.94 5.47 -16.10
C GLY A 117 -8.81 5.13 -14.62
N PRO A 118 -9.79 4.40 -14.05
CA PRO A 118 -9.77 4.04 -12.64
C PRO A 118 -8.60 3.08 -12.35
N LEU A 119 -8.04 3.17 -11.14
CA LEU A 119 -6.99 2.27 -10.69
C LEU A 119 -7.42 0.80 -10.81
N LYS A 120 -6.66 0.03 -11.59
CA LYS A 120 -6.85 -1.42 -11.73
C LYS A 120 -5.95 -2.15 -10.73
N ILE A 121 -6.55 -3.00 -9.90
CA ILE A 121 -5.81 -3.86 -8.98
C ILE A 121 -5.79 -5.28 -9.54
N ALA A 122 -4.63 -5.74 -9.98
CA ALA A 122 -4.41 -7.13 -10.35
C ALA A 122 -4.20 -8.00 -9.10
N ILE A 123 -4.73 -9.22 -9.09
CA ILE A 123 -4.47 -10.24 -8.07
C ILE A 123 -3.56 -11.31 -8.70
N LYS A 124 -2.42 -11.59 -8.06
CA LYS A 124 -1.47 -12.63 -8.47
C LYS A 124 -1.30 -13.63 -7.33
N ALA A 125 -1.34 -14.92 -7.65
CA ALA A 125 -0.88 -15.96 -6.73
C ALA A 125 0.57 -16.31 -7.12
N ASP A 126 1.51 -16.04 -6.22
CA ASP A 126 2.90 -16.48 -6.36
C ASP A 126 3.04 -17.77 -5.54
N ALA A 127 3.02 -18.91 -6.23
CA ALA A 127 3.38 -20.20 -5.67
C ALA A 127 4.86 -20.45 -5.98
N ASN A 128 5.71 -20.45 -4.96
CA ASN A 128 7.10 -20.91 -5.07
C ASN A 128 7.29 -22.23 -4.34
#